data_AF-I7GBE2-F1
#
_entry.id   AF-I7GBE2-F1
#
_cell.length_a   1.000
_cell.length_b   1.000
_cell.length_c   1.000
_cell.angle_alpha   90.00
_cell.angle_beta   90.00
_cell.angle_gamma   90.00
#
_symmetry.space_group_name_H-M   'P 1'
#
loop_
_entity.id
_entity.type
_entity.pdbx_description
1 polymer ?
#
loop_
_entity_poly.entity_id
_entity_poly.type
_entity_poly.pdbx_seq_one_letter_code
_entity_poly.pdbx_strand_id
1 'polypeptide(L)'
;MIAQAVATARAAGVTGPILVRGDSAYGNSTVAAACRRAGAQFSLVLTKTPAVTAAIDAISDGAWIPVNYPGAVRDPDTGAWISDAEVAETTYTAFSSTKTPITARLIVRRVKDARFLDALFPVWRYHPFFTDSDEPVDAADITHRRHAIIETVFADLIDGPLAHMPSGRFGANSAWILCAAIAHNLLRAAGVLAGTANAVARGSTLRRRIVTVPARLARPQRRPVLHLPTHWPWTDQWLMLWRNTIGYSPPATPCH
;
A
#
# COMPACT_ATOMS: atom_id res chain seq x y z
N MET A 1 3.49 0.43 -17.22
CA MET A 1 3.22 0.08 -15.81
C MET A 1 1.85 0.56 -15.33
N ILE A 2 1.59 1.87 -15.14
CA ILE A 2 0.31 2.36 -14.58
C ILE A 2 -0.92 1.84 -15.32
N ALA A 3 -0.95 2.00 -16.65
CA ALA A 3 -2.09 1.53 -17.47
C ALA A 3 -2.34 0.02 -17.32
N GLN A 4 -1.28 -0.79 -17.24
CA GLN A 4 -1.39 -2.22 -17.01
C GLN A 4 -1.90 -2.54 -15.60
N ALA A 5 -1.42 -1.83 -14.57
CA ALA A 5 -1.90 -2.03 -13.20
C ALA A 5 -3.39 -1.70 -13.07
N VAL A 6 -3.84 -0.59 -13.67
CA VAL A 6 -5.26 -0.21 -13.72
C VAL A 6 -6.07 -1.24 -14.49
N ALA A 7 -5.63 -1.67 -15.68
CA ALA A 7 -6.30 -2.69 -16.48
C ALA A 7 -6.42 -4.03 -15.72
N THR A 8 -5.36 -4.45 -15.01
CA THR A 8 -5.39 -5.66 -14.18
C THR A 8 -6.40 -5.53 -13.04
N ALA A 9 -6.47 -4.38 -12.36
CA ALA A 9 -7.46 -4.16 -11.32
C ALA A 9 -8.90 -4.22 -11.88
N ARG A 10 -9.15 -3.64 -13.06
CA ARG A 10 -10.43 -3.75 -13.76
C ARG A 10 -10.76 -5.19 -14.14
N ALA A 11 -9.80 -5.92 -14.70
CA ALA A 11 -9.97 -7.34 -15.05
C ALA A 11 -10.24 -8.22 -13.81
N ALA A 12 -9.74 -7.82 -12.65
CA ALA A 12 -10.02 -8.46 -11.36
C ALA A 12 -11.40 -8.08 -10.76
N GLY A 13 -12.22 -7.30 -11.48
CA GLY A 13 -13.59 -6.95 -11.08
C GLY A 13 -13.74 -5.65 -10.29
N VAL A 14 -12.69 -4.83 -10.16
CA VAL A 14 -12.81 -3.52 -9.50
C VAL A 14 -13.66 -2.58 -10.36
N THR A 15 -14.83 -2.17 -9.85
CA THR A 15 -15.74 -1.23 -10.53
C THR A 15 -15.64 0.19 -9.97
N GLY A 16 -15.19 0.36 -8.73
CA GLY A 16 -15.07 1.67 -8.07
C GLY A 16 -13.90 2.53 -8.57
N PRO A 17 -13.73 3.75 -8.01
CA PRO A 17 -12.58 4.60 -8.28
C PRO A 17 -11.26 3.89 -7.97
N ILE A 18 -10.23 4.15 -8.78
CA ILE A 18 -8.87 3.65 -8.55
C ILE A 18 -7.98 4.85 -8.29
N LEU A 19 -7.33 4.87 -7.13
CA LEU A 19 -6.36 5.90 -6.76
C LEU A 19 -4.93 5.34 -6.84
N VAL A 20 -4.12 5.92 -7.71
CA VAL A 20 -2.69 5.63 -7.83
C VAL A 20 -1.93 6.52 -6.86
N ARG A 21 -1.21 5.92 -5.92
CA ARG A 21 -0.38 6.65 -4.94
C ARG A 21 1.09 6.40 -5.20
N GLY A 22 1.90 7.44 -5.07
CA GLY A 22 3.34 7.35 -5.31
C GLY A 22 4.13 8.41 -4.54
N ASP A 23 5.38 8.08 -4.25
CA ASP A 23 6.37 8.99 -3.69
C ASP A 23 6.85 10.02 -4.75
N SER A 24 7.90 10.76 -4.41
CA SER A 24 8.45 11.83 -5.25
C SER A 24 9.07 11.32 -6.55
N ALA A 25 9.51 10.06 -6.62
CA ALA A 25 10.00 9.46 -7.86
C ALA A 25 8.86 9.29 -8.89
N TYR A 26 7.64 9.10 -8.41
CA TYR A 26 6.44 9.02 -9.25
C TYR A 26 5.73 10.37 -9.47
N GLY A 27 6.17 11.44 -8.81
CA GLY A 27 5.65 12.81 -8.91
C GLY A 27 5.95 13.52 -10.22
N ASN A 28 5.67 12.90 -11.37
CA ASN A 28 5.98 13.44 -12.69
C ASN A 28 4.78 13.40 -13.65
N SER A 29 4.87 14.21 -14.72
CA SER A 29 3.79 14.38 -15.70
C SER A 29 3.40 13.09 -16.41
N THR A 30 4.36 12.22 -16.68
CA THR A 30 4.13 10.93 -17.35
C THR A 30 3.21 10.04 -16.52
N VAL A 31 3.43 9.97 -15.21
CA VAL A 31 2.61 9.18 -14.28
C VAL A 31 1.22 9.79 -14.13
N ALA A 32 1.13 11.09 -13.83
CA ALA A 32 -0.16 11.77 -13.67
C ALA A 32 -1.03 11.68 -14.94
N ALA A 33 -0.44 11.91 -16.11
CA ALA A 33 -1.15 11.78 -17.38
C ALA A 33 -1.55 10.32 -17.69
N ALA A 34 -0.73 9.33 -17.30
CA ALA A 34 -1.08 7.92 -17.46
C ALA A 34 -2.26 7.51 -16.55
N CYS A 35 -2.35 8.06 -15.34
CA CYS A 35 -3.50 7.84 -14.45
C CYS A 35 -4.78 8.37 -15.10
N ARG A 36 -4.78 9.65 -15.52
CA ARG A 36 -5.94 10.26 -16.19
C ARG A 36 -6.37 9.51 -17.45
N ARG A 37 -5.43 9.12 -18.33
CA ARG A 37 -5.76 8.32 -19.53
C ARG A 37 -6.36 6.96 -19.20
N ALA A 38 -5.99 6.37 -18.06
CA ALA A 38 -6.52 5.09 -17.60
C ALA A 38 -7.83 5.22 -16.80
N GLY A 39 -8.37 6.44 -16.61
CA GLY A 39 -9.55 6.68 -15.78
C GLY A 39 -9.29 6.43 -14.29
N ALA A 40 -8.05 6.62 -13.83
CA ALA A 40 -7.65 6.53 -12.43
C ALA A 40 -7.30 7.92 -11.89
N GLN A 41 -7.61 8.14 -10.62
CA GLN A 41 -7.12 9.28 -9.85
C GLN A 41 -5.65 9.06 -9.45
N PHE A 42 -4.94 10.14 -9.11
CA PHE A 42 -3.58 10.09 -8.60
C PHE A 42 -3.44 10.85 -7.29
N SER A 43 -2.43 10.47 -6.51
CA SER A 43 -1.98 11.18 -5.31
C SER A 43 -0.47 10.98 -5.18
N LEU A 44 0.30 11.96 -5.64
CA LEU A 44 1.75 11.84 -5.89
C LEU A 44 2.52 12.89 -5.11
N VAL A 45 3.56 12.51 -4.38
CA VAL A 45 4.44 13.50 -3.74
C VAL A 45 5.12 14.33 -4.82
N LEU A 46 5.17 15.66 -4.65
CA LEU A 46 5.95 16.53 -5.52
C LEU A 46 7.30 16.86 -4.87
N THR A 47 8.36 16.84 -5.68
CA THR A 47 9.65 17.38 -5.28
C THR A 47 9.50 18.87 -4.96
N LYS A 48 10.10 19.31 -3.85
CA LYS A 48 10.09 20.71 -3.42
C LYS A 48 10.96 21.55 -4.37
N THR A 49 10.31 22.13 -5.38
CA THR A 49 10.90 23.13 -6.28
C THR A 49 10.55 24.53 -5.78
N PRO A 50 11.26 25.59 -6.22
CA PRO A 50 10.90 26.96 -5.86
C PRO A 50 9.43 27.31 -6.14
N ALA A 51 8.86 26.78 -7.22
CA ALA A 51 7.44 26.99 -7.56
C ALA A 51 6.48 26.28 -6.59
N VAL A 52 6.83 25.08 -6.10
CA VAL A 52 6.04 24.39 -5.06
C VAL A 52 6.17 25.12 -3.73
N THR A 53 7.38 25.56 -3.37
CA THR A 53 7.60 26.35 -2.15
C THR A 53 6.79 27.64 -2.17
N ALA A 54 6.82 28.39 -3.28
CA ALA A 54 6.00 29.61 -3.42
C ALA A 54 4.49 29.34 -3.30
N ALA A 55 4.01 28.20 -3.82
CA ALA A 55 2.61 27.81 -3.66
C ALA A 55 2.26 27.45 -2.22
N ILE A 56 3.19 26.85 -1.46
CA ILE A 56 3.02 26.58 -0.03
C ILE A 56 3.01 27.88 0.77
N ASP A 57 3.94 28.80 0.48
CA ASP A 57 4.08 30.09 1.19
C ASP A 57 2.87 31.01 0.96
N ALA A 58 2.14 30.83 -0.14
CA ALA A 58 0.91 31.57 -0.43
C ALA A 58 -0.33 31.05 0.31
N ILE A 59 -0.25 29.90 1.00
CA ILE A 59 -1.35 29.38 1.82
C ILE A 59 -1.51 30.27 3.05
N SER A 60 -2.70 30.83 3.26
CA SER A 60 -2.96 31.67 4.42
C SER A 60 -2.85 30.89 5.73
N ASP A 61 -2.40 31.56 6.80
CA ASP A 61 -2.24 30.91 8.11
C ASP A 61 -3.56 30.34 8.65
N GLY A 62 -4.70 30.94 8.31
CA GLY A 62 -6.03 30.47 8.69
C GLY A 62 -6.56 29.27 7.90
N ALA A 63 -5.88 28.84 6.83
CA ALA A 63 -6.28 27.68 6.03
C ALA A 63 -5.76 26.34 6.59
N TRP A 64 -4.87 26.38 7.57
CA TRP A 64 -4.26 25.19 8.17
C TRP A 64 -5.21 24.56 9.20
N ILE A 65 -5.54 23.29 8.97
CA ILE A 65 -6.45 22.51 9.81
C ILE A 65 -5.61 21.51 10.63
N PRO A 66 -5.71 21.52 11.97
CA PRO A 66 -5.08 20.50 12.80
C PRO A 66 -5.63 19.11 12.49
N VAL A 67 -4.74 18.13 12.34
CA VAL A 67 -5.11 16.72 12.18
C VAL A 67 -4.53 15.95 13.35
N ASN A 68 -5.42 15.36 14.15
CA ASN A 68 -5.05 14.47 15.25
C ASN A 68 -5.15 13.01 14.78
N TYR A 69 -4.10 12.23 14.98
CA TYR A 69 -4.09 10.82 14.65
C TYR A 69 -4.41 10.00 15.92
N PRO A 70 -5.45 9.16 15.92
CA PRO A 70 -5.68 8.25 17.03
C PRO A 70 -4.53 7.23 17.08
N GLY A 71 -3.67 7.41 18.08
CA GLY A 71 -2.39 6.71 18.22
C GLY A 71 -1.27 7.53 17.61
N ALA A 72 -0.23 7.80 18.40
CA ALA A 72 0.99 8.42 17.90
C ALA A 72 1.46 7.63 16.66
N VAL A 73 1.82 8.31 15.58
CA VAL A 73 2.40 7.67 14.39
C VAL A 73 3.84 8.11 14.26
N ARG A 74 4.73 7.13 14.10
CA ARG A 74 6.16 7.36 13.94
C ARG A 74 6.44 8.00 12.57
N ASP A 75 7.10 9.14 12.56
CA ASP A 75 7.59 9.82 11.37
C ASP A 75 8.56 8.89 10.60
N PRO A 76 8.30 8.56 9.31
CA PRO A 76 9.23 7.77 8.50
C PRO A 76 10.59 8.43 8.34
N ASP A 77 10.65 9.77 8.33
CA ASP A 77 11.88 10.53 8.08
C ASP A 77 12.74 10.69 9.35
N THR A 78 12.14 10.62 10.55
CA THR A 78 12.86 10.91 11.81
C THR A 78 12.71 9.87 12.92
N GLY A 79 11.75 8.95 12.81
CA GLY A 79 11.47 7.98 13.87
C GLY A 79 10.80 8.60 15.11
N ALA A 80 10.41 9.88 15.08
CA ALA A 80 9.73 10.56 16.18
C ALA A 80 8.21 10.35 16.13
N TRP A 81 7.55 10.34 17.29
CA TRP A 81 6.10 10.26 17.36
C TRP A 81 5.49 11.63 17.02
N ILE A 82 4.69 11.69 15.95
CA ILE A 82 3.98 12.90 15.56
C ILE A 82 2.58 12.85 16.19
N SER A 83 2.30 13.74 17.15
CA SER A 83 0.95 13.98 17.69
C SER A 83 0.25 15.14 16.98
N ASP A 84 1.01 16.15 16.54
CA ASP A 84 0.47 17.42 16.05
C ASP A 84 0.95 17.66 14.61
N ALA A 85 0.03 17.50 13.66
CA ALA A 85 0.24 17.90 12.27
C ALA A 85 -0.88 18.84 11.85
N GLU A 86 -0.60 19.66 10.84
CA GLU A 86 -1.60 20.50 10.21
C GLU A 86 -1.61 20.21 8.72
N VAL A 87 -2.79 20.27 8.12
CA VAL A 87 -2.97 20.10 6.68
C VAL A 87 -3.66 21.32 6.10
N ALA A 88 -3.25 21.71 4.90
CA ALA A 88 -3.91 22.72 4.11
C ALA A 88 -3.94 22.27 2.65
N GLU A 89 -4.79 22.90 1.86
CA GLU A 89 -4.84 22.69 0.43
C GLU A 89 -4.81 23.99 -0.34
N THR A 90 -4.32 23.92 -1.58
CA THR A 90 -4.44 24.99 -2.57
C THR A 90 -4.59 24.39 -3.96
N THR A 91 -5.09 25.19 -4.91
CA THR A 91 -5.11 24.80 -6.32
C THR A 91 -3.73 25.03 -6.92
N TYR A 92 -3.18 24.03 -7.60
CA TYR A 92 -1.84 24.11 -8.18
C TYR A 92 -1.82 23.56 -9.61
N THR A 93 -1.07 24.22 -10.48
CA THR A 93 -0.82 23.73 -11.84
C THR A 93 0.59 23.15 -11.91
N ALA A 94 0.68 21.82 -11.87
CA ALA A 94 1.92 21.09 -11.99
C ALA A 94 2.31 20.89 -13.47
N PHE A 95 3.60 20.63 -13.69
CA PHE A 95 4.15 20.26 -15.01
C PHE A 95 3.93 21.32 -16.10
N SER A 96 3.97 22.60 -15.71
CA SER A 96 3.76 23.76 -16.60
C SER A 96 4.71 23.83 -17.80
N SER A 97 5.91 23.24 -17.69
CA SER A 97 6.87 23.14 -18.79
C SER A 97 6.54 22.07 -19.84
N THR A 98 5.51 21.26 -19.61
CA THR A 98 5.11 20.18 -20.52
C THR A 98 3.97 20.64 -21.43
N LYS A 99 3.71 19.90 -22.52
CA LYS A 99 2.60 20.19 -23.46
C LYS A 99 1.21 20.03 -22.82
N THR A 100 1.12 19.34 -21.69
CA THR A 100 -0.13 19.00 -21.00
C THR A 100 0.02 19.30 -19.52
N PRO A 101 0.02 20.58 -19.13
CA PRO A 101 0.01 20.95 -17.71
C PRO A 101 -1.24 20.39 -17.04
N ILE A 102 -1.11 20.09 -15.75
CA ILE A 102 -2.18 19.48 -14.96
C ILE A 102 -2.48 20.39 -13.80
N THR A 103 -3.71 20.90 -13.75
CA THR A 103 -4.26 21.60 -12.58
C THR A 103 -5.03 20.61 -11.72
N ALA A 104 -4.70 20.57 -10.44
CA ALA A 104 -5.38 19.76 -9.42
C ALA A 104 -5.08 20.34 -8.02
N ARG A 105 -5.32 19.55 -6.97
CA ARG A 105 -5.12 19.95 -5.58
C ARG A 105 -3.66 19.71 -5.17
N LEU A 106 -3.04 20.70 -4.56
CA LEU A 106 -1.80 20.55 -3.80
C LEU A 106 -2.18 20.52 -2.33
N ILE A 107 -2.14 19.34 -1.73
CA ILE A 107 -2.36 19.18 -0.30
C ILE A 107 -1.00 19.16 0.37
N VAL A 108 -0.88 19.91 1.46
CA VAL A 108 0.38 20.09 2.19
C VAL A 108 0.13 19.72 3.63
N ARG A 109 0.85 18.72 4.11
CA ARG A 109 0.95 18.46 5.55
C ARG A 109 2.19 19.15 6.10
N ARG A 110 2.06 19.87 7.20
CA ARG A 110 3.19 20.40 7.95
C ARG A 110 3.27 19.77 9.34
N VAL A 111 4.49 19.51 9.78
CA VAL A 111 4.81 19.01 11.14
C VAL A 111 5.91 19.85 11.73
N LYS A 112 5.89 20.06 13.05
CA LYS A 112 6.96 20.77 13.74
C LYS A 112 8.27 19.99 13.59
N ASP A 113 9.35 20.69 13.29
CA ASP A 113 10.66 20.09 13.16
C ASP A 113 11.21 19.76 14.54
N ALA A 114 11.30 18.46 14.85
CA ALA A 114 11.77 17.96 16.14
C ALA A 114 13.23 18.35 16.44
N ARG A 115 13.99 18.83 15.45
CA ARG A 115 15.36 19.33 15.65
C ARG A 115 15.41 20.74 16.24
N PHE A 116 14.29 21.47 16.22
CA PHE A 116 14.21 22.88 16.62
C PHE A 116 13.03 23.13 17.58
N LEU A 117 12.90 22.29 18.61
CA LEU A 117 11.81 22.40 19.59
C LEU A 117 11.88 23.68 20.44
N ASP A 118 13.10 24.17 20.70
CA ASP A 118 13.35 25.37 21.53
C ASP A 118 13.35 26.68 20.73
N ALA A 119 13.01 26.63 19.44
CA ALA A 119 12.94 27.84 18.63
C ALA A 119 11.79 28.75 19.10
N LEU A 120 12.04 30.07 19.12
CA LEU A 120 11.04 31.08 19.51
C LEU A 120 9.75 30.99 18.68
N PHE A 121 9.87 30.53 17.43
CA PHE A 121 8.76 30.23 16.55
C PHE A 121 8.87 28.80 16.01
N PRO A 122 7.75 28.08 15.80
CA PRO A 122 7.77 26.74 15.26
C PRO A 122 8.46 26.68 13.89
N VAL A 123 9.47 25.83 13.77
CA VAL A 123 10.06 25.49 12.46
C VAL A 123 9.23 24.37 11.86
N TRP A 124 8.66 24.59 10.67
CA TRP A 124 7.78 23.63 10.01
C TRP A 124 8.50 22.83 8.92
N ARG A 125 8.23 21.53 8.86
CA ARG A 125 8.56 20.67 7.72
C ARG A 125 7.31 20.37 6.91
N TYR A 126 7.35 20.76 5.65
CA TYR A 126 6.24 20.59 4.71
C TYR A 126 6.36 19.30 3.92
N HIS A 127 5.26 18.60 3.70
CA HIS A 127 5.15 17.37 2.93
C HIS A 127 4.03 17.54 1.90
N PRO A 128 4.33 18.12 0.72
CA PRO A 128 3.33 18.36 -0.31
C PRO A 128 3.06 17.09 -1.14
N PHE A 129 1.80 16.85 -1.45
CA PHE A 129 1.38 15.88 -2.46
C PHE A 129 0.31 16.46 -3.37
N PHE A 130 0.37 16.08 -4.63
CA PHE A 130 -0.49 16.55 -5.70
C PHE A 130 -1.51 15.48 -6.05
N THR A 131 -2.79 15.83 -6.03
CA THR A 131 -3.88 14.86 -6.12
C THR A 131 -5.09 15.41 -6.89
N ASP A 132 -5.77 14.53 -7.61
CA ASP A 132 -7.11 14.77 -8.19
C ASP A 132 -8.19 13.88 -7.56
N SER A 133 -7.90 13.33 -6.37
CA SER A 133 -8.91 12.76 -5.47
C SER A 133 -9.86 13.85 -4.95
N ASP A 134 -11.13 13.48 -4.77
CA ASP A 134 -12.18 14.32 -4.18
C ASP A 134 -12.32 14.13 -2.66
N GLU A 135 -11.43 13.34 -2.03
CA GLU A 135 -11.44 13.14 -0.58
C GLU A 135 -11.26 14.47 0.18
N PRO A 136 -11.94 14.69 1.32
CA PRO A 136 -11.65 15.79 2.23
C PRO A 136 -10.16 15.87 2.59
N VAL A 137 -9.63 17.07 2.84
CA VAL A 137 -8.17 17.31 2.96
C VAL A 137 -7.49 16.42 4.00
N ASP A 138 -8.13 16.25 5.16
CA ASP A 138 -7.68 15.40 6.27
C ASP A 138 -7.69 13.91 5.90
N ALA A 139 -8.76 13.45 5.25
CA ALA A 139 -8.87 12.08 4.75
C ALA A 139 -7.83 11.80 3.65
N ALA A 140 -7.64 12.75 2.73
CA ALA A 140 -6.69 12.64 1.62
C ALA A 140 -5.25 12.53 2.12
N ASP A 141 -4.85 13.24 3.18
CA ASP A 141 -3.53 13.07 3.80
C ASP A 141 -3.36 11.65 4.35
N ILE A 142 -4.33 11.15 5.13
CA ILE A 142 -4.28 9.78 5.68
C ILE A 142 -4.19 8.74 4.55
N THR A 143 -5.03 8.88 3.53
CA THR A 143 -5.04 8.01 2.35
C THR A 143 -3.72 8.08 1.62
N HIS A 144 -3.15 9.27 1.41
CA HIS A 144 -1.87 9.44 0.75
C HIS A 144 -0.76 8.76 1.54
N ARG A 145 -0.64 8.99 2.86
CA ARG A 145 0.42 8.42 3.71
C ARG A 145 0.48 6.90 3.70
N ARG A 146 -0.65 6.24 3.49
CA ARG A 146 -0.72 4.78 3.30
C ARG A 146 -0.02 4.30 2.00
N HIS A 147 0.56 5.18 1.17
CA HIS A 147 1.45 4.77 0.08
C HIS A 147 2.69 4.03 0.60
N ALA A 148 3.17 4.36 1.80
CA ALA A 148 4.34 3.73 2.43
C ALA A 148 4.14 2.24 2.78
N ILE A 149 2.93 1.69 2.64
CA ILE A 149 2.68 0.23 2.75
C ILE A 149 3.61 -0.55 1.81
N ILE A 150 4.00 0.05 0.68
CA ILE A 150 4.92 -0.58 -0.28
C ILE A 150 6.28 -0.92 0.33
N GLU A 151 6.77 -0.15 1.31
CA GLU A 151 8.04 -0.40 1.98
C GLU A 151 7.98 -1.68 2.82
N THR A 152 6.85 -1.91 3.51
CA THR A 152 6.63 -3.15 4.25
C THR A 152 6.54 -4.36 3.30
N VAL A 153 5.97 -4.16 2.11
CA VAL A 153 5.95 -5.20 1.06
C VAL A 153 7.36 -5.50 0.57
N PHE A 154 8.17 -4.49 0.30
CA PHE A 154 9.56 -4.69 -0.10
C PHE A 154 10.39 -5.37 0.98
N ALA A 155 10.25 -4.96 2.24
CA ALA A 155 10.92 -5.64 3.35
C ALA A 155 10.59 -7.14 3.41
N ASP A 156 9.30 -7.52 3.30
CA ASP A 156 8.88 -8.93 3.29
C ASP A 156 9.38 -9.71 2.06
N LEU A 157 9.54 -9.04 0.92
CA LEU A 157 10.12 -9.65 -0.29
C LEU A 157 11.63 -9.84 -0.16
N ILE A 158 12.34 -8.85 0.37
CA ILE A 158 13.78 -8.85 0.59
C ILE A 158 14.15 -9.90 1.65
N ASP A 159 13.46 -9.92 2.79
CA ASP A 159 13.67 -10.90 3.87
C ASP A 159 13.21 -12.32 3.49
N GLY A 160 12.45 -12.46 2.41
CA GLY A 160 11.84 -13.70 1.97
C GLY A 160 12.41 -14.20 0.65
N PRO A 161 11.60 -14.22 -0.43
CA PRO A 161 12.00 -14.84 -1.69
C PRO A 161 13.23 -14.20 -2.34
N LEU A 162 13.54 -12.92 -2.07
CA LEU A 162 14.68 -12.23 -2.72
C LEU A 162 15.98 -12.30 -1.91
N ALA A 163 15.98 -12.91 -0.71
CA ALA A 163 17.11 -12.90 0.22
C ALA A 163 18.42 -13.48 -0.34
N HIS A 164 18.33 -14.35 -1.34
CA HIS A 164 19.49 -15.05 -1.94
C HIS A 164 19.81 -14.60 -3.37
N MET A 165 19.24 -13.47 -3.82
CA MET A 165 19.59 -12.88 -5.11
C MET A 165 20.85 -12.01 -5.01
N PRO A 166 21.63 -11.85 -6.10
CA PRO A 166 21.45 -12.45 -7.44
C PRO A 166 22.18 -13.80 -7.63
N SER A 167 21.72 -14.60 -8.59
CA SER A 167 22.28 -15.93 -8.92
C SER A 167 23.40 -15.90 -9.98
N GLY A 168 23.94 -14.73 -10.33
CA GLY A 168 24.92 -14.54 -11.42
C GLY A 168 24.39 -14.73 -12.85
N ARG A 169 23.14 -15.19 -13.05
CA ARG A 169 22.51 -15.39 -14.36
C ARG A 169 21.27 -14.52 -14.50
N PHE A 170 21.29 -13.60 -15.47
CA PHE A 170 20.19 -12.64 -15.68
C PHE A 170 18.82 -13.34 -15.88
N GLY A 171 18.74 -14.33 -16.77
CA GLY A 171 17.48 -15.04 -17.03
C GLY A 171 16.92 -15.77 -15.80
N ALA A 172 17.78 -16.33 -14.95
CA ALA A 172 17.35 -16.97 -13.70
C ALA A 172 16.82 -15.92 -12.71
N ASN A 173 17.50 -14.78 -12.58
CA ASN A 173 17.04 -13.66 -11.75
C ASN A 173 15.67 -13.12 -12.21
N SER A 174 15.48 -12.95 -13.53
CA SER A 174 14.20 -12.50 -14.09
C SER A 174 13.06 -13.47 -13.81
N ALA A 175 13.28 -14.78 -14.05
CA ALA A 175 12.28 -15.80 -13.76
C ALA A 175 11.96 -15.87 -12.26
N TRP A 176 12.96 -15.73 -11.40
CA TRP A 176 12.79 -15.76 -9.95
C TRP A 176 11.97 -14.58 -9.44
N ILE A 177 12.25 -13.36 -9.90
CA ILE A 177 11.48 -12.16 -9.53
C ILE A 177 10.01 -12.30 -9.94
N LEU A 178 9.74 -12.86 -11.13
CA LEU A 178 8.37 -13.11 -11.59
C LEU A 178 7.65 -14.13 -10.69
N CYS A 179 8.31 -15.25 -10.38
CA CYS A 179 7.77 -16.25 -9.45
C CYS A 179 7.52 -15.66 -8.06
N ALA A 180 8.44 -14.84 -7.54
CA ALA A 180 8.30 -14.16 -6.26
C ALA A 180 7.09 -13.21 -6.25
N ALA A 181 6.89 -12.44 -7.32
CA ALA A 181 5.74 -11.54 -7.46
C ALA A 181 4.42 -12.30 -7.52
N ILE A 182 4.34 -13.40 -8.29
CA ILE A 182 3.15 -14.27 -8.35
C ILE A 182 2.86 -14.86 -6.97
N ALA A 183 3.86 -15.45 -6.32
CA ALA A 183 3.71 -16.05 -5.00
C ALA A 183 3.27 -15.03 -3.95
N HIS A 184 3.81 -13.80 -4.00
CA HIS A 184 3.38 -12.71 -3.12
C HIS A 184 1.91 -12.36 -3.30
N ASN A 185 1.46 -12.16 -4.56
CA ASN A 185 0.07 -11.82 -4.85
C ASN A 185 -0.89 -12.93 -4.44
N LEU A 186 -0.54 -14.19 -4.69
CA LEU A 186 -1.33 -15.35 -4.27
C LEU A 186 -1.40 -15.47 -2.73
N LEU A 187 -0.29 -15.27 -2.03
CA LEU A 187 -0.27 -15.27 -0.56
C LEU A 187 -1.12 -14.13 0.00
N ARG A 188 -1.05 -12.93 -0.58
CA ARG A 188 -1.88 -11.80 -0.17
C ARG A 188 -3.37 -12.07 -0.37
N ALA A 189 -3.75 -12.59 -1.53
CA ALA A 189 -5.14 -12.98 -1.79
C ALA A 189 -5.62 -14.07 -0.81
N ALA A 190 -4.80 -15.10 -0.57
CA ALA A 190 -5.11 -16.14 0.40
C ALA A 190 -5.26 -15.58 1.82
N GLY A 191 -4.40 -14.65 2.23
CA GLY A 191 -4.49 -13.98 3.53
C GLY A 191 -5.80 -13.20 3.70
N VAL A 192 -6.23 -12.47 2.67
CA VAL A 192 -7.52 -11.74 2.67
C VAL A 192 -8.70 -12.71 2.82
N LEU A 193 -8.69 -13.82 2.07
CA LEU A 193 -9.76 -14.83 2.11
C LEU A 193 -9.72 -15.69 3.39
N ALA A 194 -8.61 -15.72 4.11
CA ALA A 194 -8.43 -16.45 5.38
C ALA A 194 -8.79 -15.63 6.62
N GLY A 195 -9.30 -14.40 6.46
CA GLY A 195 -9.80 -13.54 7.54
C GLY A 195 -8.91 -12.32 7.85
N THR A 196 -9.47 -11.37 8.60
CA THR A 196 -8.91 -10.02 8.82
C THR A 196 -7.51 -10.02 9.45
N ALA A 197 -7.24 -10.92 10.41
CA ALA A 197 -5.93 -11.04 11.03
C ALA A 197 -4.83 -11.51 10.04
N ASN A 198 -5.19 -12.27 9.01
CA ASN A 198 -4.26 -12.74 7.99
C ASN A 198 -4.13 -11.77 6.82
N ALA A 199 -5.14 -10.91 6.58
CA ALA A 199 -5.07 -9.88 5.54
C ALA A 199 -3.85 -8.94 5.71
N VAL A 200 -3.46 -8.67 6.96
CA VAL A 200 -2.32 -7.80 7.31
C VAL A 200 -1.04 -8.56 7.69
N ALA A 201 -1.06 -9.90 7.68
CA ALA A 201 0.09 -10.71 8.11
C ALA A 201 1.25 -10.66 7.11
N ARG A 202 2.50 -10.86 7.57
CA ARG A 202 3.68 -11.00 6.70
C ARG A 202 3.66 -12.33 5.95
N GLY A 203 4.36 -12.41 4.81
CA GLY A 203 4.45 -13.61 3.98
C GLY A 203 4.97 -14.83 4.75
N SER A 204 5.94 -14.66 5.64
CA SER A 204 6.44 -15.74 6.52
C SER A 204 5.36 -16.32 7.43
N THR A 205 4.49 -15.46 7.97
CA THR A 205 3.37 -15.85 8.82
C THR A 205 2.32 -16.60 8.01
N LEU A 206 1.97 -16.09 6.83
CA LEU A 206 1.01 -16.75 5.94
C LEU A 206 1.51 -18.13 5.48
N ARG A 207 2.80 -18.26 5.15
CA ARG A 207 3.40 -19.56 4.84
C ARG A 207 3.23 -20.54 6.00
N ARG A 208 3.59 -20.14 7.22
CA ARG A 208 3.44 -20.99 8.42
C ARG A 208 1.99 -21.39 8.71
N ARG A 209 1.05 -20.45 8.58
CA ARG A 209 -0.34 -20.66 9.00
C ARG A 209 -1.22 -21.36 7.96
N ILE A 210 -0.96 -21.11 6.67
CA ILE A 210 -1.85 -21.50 5.57
C ILE A 210 -1.19 -22.51 4.62
N VAL A 211 0.09 -22.35 4.31
CA VAL A 211 0.75 -23.13 3.24
C VAL A 211 1.47 -24.35 3.77
N THR A 212 2.37 -24.18 4.74
CA THR A 212 3.20 -25.24 5.32
C THR A 212 2.42 -26.00 6.40
N VAL A 213 1.19 -26.40 6.07
CA VAL A 213 0.33 -27.22 6.93
C VAL A 213 0.52 -28.68 6.51
N PRO A 214 0.96 -29.57 7.41
CA PRO A 214 1.07 -30.97 7.07
C PRO A 214 -0.31 -31.54 6.77
N ALA A 215 -0.48 -32.15 5.60
CA ALA A 215 -1.75 -32.70 5.17
C ALA A 215 -1.53 -34.01 4.41
N ARG A 216 -2.50 -34.94 4.53
CA ARG A 216 -2.50 -36.20 3.78
C ARG A 216 -3.71 -36.24 2.86
N LEU A 217 -3.47 -36.31 1.55
CA LEU A 217 -4.52 -36.54 0.57
C LEU A 217 -4.81 -38.05 0.44
N ALA A 218 -6.03 -38.45 0.75
CA ALA A 218 -6.54 -39.80 0.56
C ALA A 218 -7.67 -39.81 -0.49
N ARG A 219 -7.93 -40.98 -1.10
CA ARG A 219 -9.03 -41.16 -2.07
C ARG A 219 -9.90 -42.38 -1.73
N PRO A 220 -10.49 -42.45 -0.52
CA PRO A 220 -11.41 -43.53 -0.19
C PRO A 220 -12.56 -43.57 -1.19
N GLN A 221 -12.81 -44.73 -1.79
CA GLN A 221 -13.89 -44.95 -2.76
C GLN A 221 -13.95 -43.89 -3.88
N ARG A 222 -12.77 -43.45 -4.37
CA ARG A 222 -12.60 -42.42 -5.42
C ARG A 222 -13.03 -41.00 -5.03
N ARG A 223 -13.37 -40.74 -3.76
CA ARG A 223 -13.66 -39.40 -3.25
C ARG A 223 -12.40 -38.78 -2.63
N PRO A 224 -11.90 -37.63 -3.10
CA PRO A 224 -10.73 -37.00 -2.50
C PRO A 224 -11.07 -36.48 -1.09
N VAL A 225 -10.27 -36.87 -0.11
CA VAL A 225 -10.37 -36.42 1.29
C VAL A 225 -9.00 -35.88 1.70
N LEU A 226 -8.97 -34.67 2.24
CA LEU A 226 -7.76 -34.06 2.79
C LEU A 226 -7.78 -34.18 4.31
N HIS A 227 -6.89 -35.00 4.86
CA HIS A 227 -6.69 -35.10 6.30
C HIS A 227 -5.74 -34.00 6.76
N LEU A 228 -6.19 -33.21 7.73
CA LEU A 228 -5.45 -32.13 8.37
C LEU A 228 -5.06 -32.54 9.81
N PRO A 229 -4.13 -31.83 10.46
CA PRO A 229 -3.74 -32.12 11.85
C PRO A 229 -4.94 -32.00 12.80
N THR A 230 -4.83 -32.44 14.03
CA THR A 230 -5.84 -32.14 15.06
C THR A 230 -5.37 -31.01 15.95
N HIS A 231 -6.31 -30.22 16.47
CA HIS A 231 -6.06 -29.13 17.44
C HIS A 231 -4.97 -28.12 17.06
N TRP A 232 -4.77 -27.83 15.76
CA TRP A 232 -3.77 -26.85 15.36
C TRP A 232 -4.32 -25.41 15.45
N PRO A 233 -3.50 -24.41 15.84
CA PRO A 233 -4.00 -23.06 16.18
C PRO A 233 -4.62 -22.26 15.03
N TRP A 234 -4.46 -22.70 13.79
CA TRP A 234 -4.89 -21.95 12.60
C TRP A 234 -5.97 -22.65 11.79
N THR A 235 -6.69 -23.58 12.43
CA THR A 235 -7.72 -24.40 11.80
C THR A 235 -8.81 -23.53 11.17
N ASP A 236 -9.32 -22.56 11.93
CA ASP A 236 -10.43 -21.72 11.50
C ASP A 236 -10.07 -20.84 10.31
N GLN A 237 -8.88 -20.25 10.29
CA GLN A 237 -8.43 -19.41 9.18
C GLN A 237 -8.19 -20.23 7.91
N TRP A 238 -7.65 -21.45 8.04
CA TRP A 238 -7.45 -22.36 6.91
C TRP A 238 -8.81 -22.81 6.33
N LEU A 239 -9.76 -23.19 7.20
CA LEU A 239 -11.11 -23.57 6.78
C LEU A 239 -11.89 -22.40 6.16
N MET A 240 -11.67 -21.17 6.65
CA MET A 240 -12.25 -19.96 6.07
C MET A 240 -11.75 -19.75 4.63
N LEU A 241 -10.44 -19.88 4.40
CA LEU A 241 -9.87 -19.82 3.05
C LEU A 241 -10.49 -20.91 2.16
N TRP A 242 -10.58 -22.15 2.64
CA TRP A 242 -11.17 -23.25 1.89
C TRP A 242 -12.60 -22.94 1.46
N ARG A 243 -13.45 -22.50 2.40
CA ARG A 243 -14.86 -22.17 2.12
C ARG A 243 -15.01 -21.00 1.13
N ASN A 244 -14.10 -20.03 1.18
CA ASN A 244 -14.11 -18.87 0.29
C ASN A 244 -13.52 -19.14 -1.10
N THR A 245 -12.86 -20.29 -1.31
CA THR A 245 -12.18 -20.61 -2.59
C THR A 245 -12.75 -21.84 -3.28
N ILE A 246 -13.11 -22.87 -2.52
CA ILE A 246 -13.61 -24.15 -3.04
C ILE A 246 -15.04 -24.32 -2.53
N GLY A 247 -16.01 -24.17 -3.43
CA GLY A 247 -17.45 -24.29 -3.13
C GLY A 247 -17.95 -25.69 -2.74
N TYR A 248 -17.07 -26.57 -2.23
CA TYR A 248 -17.43 -27.89 -1.71
C TYR A 248 -17.11 -28.00 -0.22
N SER A 249 -18.02 -28.64 0.52
CA SER A 249 -18.04 -28.80 1.97
C SER A 249 -16.65 -29.03 2.58
N PRO A 250 -16.31 -28.37 3.71
CA PRO A 250 -15.01 -28.54 4.35
C PRO A 250 -14.76 -30.03 4.69
N PRO A 251 -13.49 -30.50 4.66
CA PRO A 251 -13.18 -31.82 5.17
C PRO A 251 -13.66 -31.94 6.62
N ALA A 252 -14.27 -33.08 6.96
CA ALA A 252 -14.78 -33.32 8.31
C ALA A 252 -13.61 -33.21 9.31
N THR A 253 -13.70 -32.23 10.21
CA THR A 253 -12.84 -32.17 11.39
C THR A 253 -13.12 -33.45 12.20
N PRO A 254 -12.12 -34.26 12.53
CA PRO A 254 -12.37 -35.44 13.35
C PRO A 254 -12.90 -34.96 14.71
N CYS A 255 -14.14 -35.33 15.02
CA CYS A 255 -14.72 -35.19 16.34
C CYS A 255 -13.92 -36.07 17.31
N HIS A 256 -13.52 -35.48 18.43
CA HIS A 256 -13.27 -36.21 19.67
C HIS A 256 -14.46 -35.99 20.59
#